data_AF-A0A2I1H0V5-F1
#
_entry.id   AF-A0A2I1H0V5-F1
#
_cell.length_a   1.000
_cell.length_b   1.000
_cell.length_c   1.000
_cell.angle_alpha   90.00
_cell.angle_beta   90.00
_cell.angle_gamma   90.00
#
_symmetry.space_group_name_H-M   'P 1'
#
loop_
_entity.id
_entity.type
_entity.pdbx_description
1 polymer ?
#
loop_
_entity_poly.entity_id
_entity_poly.type
_entity_poly.pdbx_seq_one_letter_code
_entity_poly.pdbx_strand_id
1 'polypeptide(L)'
;MSFSDVYTIVQNLSEEPDTLSMDEMVDLCVFLTDKEKLTYEVVNLCDNLPTNIAKLKYLRGLLKKFKSEPERSTKKKGDPSFGDILEVVTSLKRNATSNPGSSTDAQESDLQDIIRGKNGNLAVIGESALYVRRAYKDLYLLVTDPDPDSKFIITGTSGVGKTCFLLYLLIQLLCNDDNVTIIFQPRDGKTCYCFKGSNLETGKIDDFSDDLYSPKTWYLVDSKQPSIDPKSSNSARTVVAASPNSLNNSKFQDFAKDVVNRYYMPPWTIEELKACQKHIFKQVPEDMMLEMFDRAGGVPRYVLRLPARVIKKHKNINNSEVWDKIINKSMEQIEDAILEVKSFDDLILCFTGNTNYAKISSLIIHQWPDPSYEDYYFKWASNYIYESVMRKLDKFDGMSS
;
A
#
# COMPACT_ATOMS: atom_id res chain seq x y z
N MET A 1 15.78 0.41 -18.18
CA MET A 1 16.53 -0.78 -18.61
C MET A 1 15.58 -1.96 -18.54
N SER A 2 15.41 -2.65 -19.66
CA SER A 2 14.36 -3.64 -19.88
C SER A 2 14.94 -5.05 -19.98
N PHE A 3 14.07 -6.06 -19.95
CA PHE A 3 14.38 -7.46 -20.27
C PHE A 3 15.18 -7.62 -21.58
N SER A 4 15.02 -6.70 -22.53
CA SER A 4 15.79 -6.66 -23.78
C SER A 4 17.29 -6.51 -23.54
N ASP A 5 17.71 -5.83 -22.48
CA ASP A 5 19.12 -5.47 -22.27
C ASP A 5 19.94 -6.70 -21.84
N VAL A 6 19.38 -7.57 -20.99
CA VAL A 6 20.00 -8.86 -20.61
C VAL A 6 20.02 -9.82 -21.77
N TYR A 7 18.94 -9.89 -22.56
CA TYR A 7 18.89 -10.72 -23.75
C TYR A 7 19.95 -10.30 -24.78
N THR A 8 20.12 -8.99 -25.00
CA THR A 8 21.18 -8.45 -25.87
C THR A 8 22.58 -8.78 -25.34
N ILE A 9 22.83 -8.67 -24.03
CA ILE A 9 24.11 -9.09 -23.43
C ILE A 9 24.37 -10.57 -23.70
N VAL A 10 23.38 -11.43 -23.49
CA VAL A 10 23.50 -12.88 -23.69
C VAL A 10 23.70 -13.23 -25.17
N GLN A 11 22.98 -12.56 -26.08
CA GLN A 11 23.17 -12.72 -27.53
C GLN A 11 24.57 -12.30 -27.99
N ASN A 12 25.09 -11.18 -27.47
CA ASN A 12 26.45 -10.72 -27.79
C ASN A 12 27.56 -11.64 -27.26
N LEU A 13 27.22 -12.57 -26.38
CA LEU A 13 28.14 -13.58 -25.87
C LEU A 13 28.07 -14.90 -26.66
N SER A 14 27.11 -15.07 -27.58
CA SER A 14 26.77 -16.33 -28.29
C SER A 14 27.86 -16.88 -29.23
N GLU A 15 28.89 -16.10 -29.55
CA GLU A 15 30.02 -16.51 -30.40
C GLU A 15 31.23 -17.05 -29.61
N GLU A 16 31.18 -16.99 -28.27
CA GLU A 16 32.26 -17.49 -27.41
C GLU A 16 32.25 -19.03 -27.31
N PRO A 17 33.41 -19.69 -27.15
CA PRO A 17 33.50 -21.15 -27.09
C PRO A 17 32.87 -21.78 -25.84
N ASP A 18 32.53 -20.99 -24.81
CA ASP A 18 31.90 -21.44 -23.56
C ASP A 18 30.58 -20.68 -23.26
N THR A 19 29.75 -20.55 -24.28
CA THR A 19 28.44 -19.90 -24.25
C THR A 19 27.42 -20.58 -23.34
N LEU A 20 26.44 -19.80 -22.87
CA LEU A 20 25.30 -20.33 -22.14
C LEU A 20 24.48 -21.25 -23.05
N SER A 21 24.07 -22.41 -22.54
CA SER A 21 23.12 -23.26 -23.28
C SER A 21 21.75 -22.60 -23.38
N MET A 22 20.91 -23.02 -24.33
CA MET A 22 19.54 -22.52 -24.44
C MET A 22 18.74 -22.70 -23.13
N ASP A 23 18.93 -23.81 -22.43
CA ASP A 23 18.28 -24.07 -21.14
C ASP A 23 18.77 -23.09 -20.06
N GLU A 24 20.08 -22.80 -20.01
CA GLU A 24 20.64 -21.81 -19.09
C GLU A 24 20.12 -20.39 -19.40
N MET A 25 19.94 -20.04 -20.67
CA MET A 25 19.37 -18.77 -21.08
C MET A 25 17.89 -18.65 -20.66
N VAL A 26 17.10 -19.71 -20.84
CA VAL A 26 15.71 -19.75 -20.41
C VAL A 26 15.60 -19.64 -18.89
N ASP A 27 16.40 -20.40 -18.15
CA ASP A 27 16.45 -20.36 -16.69
C ASP A 27 16.81 -18.95 -16.18
N LEU A 28 17.77 -18.29 -16.83
CA LEU A 28 18.21 -16.94 -16.48
C LEU A 28 17.09 -15.92 -16.75
N CYS A 29 16.37 -16.06 -17.88
CA CYS A 29 15.23 -15.24 -18.22
C CYS A 29 14.10 -15.39 -17.19
N VAL A 30 13.74 -16.63 -16.84
CA VAL A 30 12.72 -16.93 -15.82
C VAL A 30 13.14 -16.37 -14.46
N PHE A 31 14.42 -16.54 -14.08
CA PHE A 31 14.93 -16.05 -12.81
C PHE A 31 14.85 -14.53 -12.66
N LEU A 32 15.07 -13.78 -13.75
CA LEU A 32 15.11 -12.31 -13.75
C LEU A 32 13.75 -11.66 -14.02
N THR A 33 12.73 -12.45 -14.37
CA THR A 33 11.37 -11.96 -14.59
C THR A 33 10.82 -11.32 -13.30
N ASP A 34 10.19 -10.15 -13.43
CA ASP A 34 9.64 -9.34 -12.33
C ASP A 34 10.64 -8.91 -11.23
N LYS A 35 11.95 -8.97 -11.49
CA LYS A 35 13.01 -8.53 -10.56
C LYS A 35 13.80 -7.32 -11.07
N GLU A 36 13.11 -6.23 -11.39
CA GLU A 36 13.68 -5.02 -12.01
C GLU A 36 15.00 -4.54 -11.38
N LYS A 37 15.08 -4.49 -10.05
CA LYS A 37 16.30 -4.10 -9.34
C LYS A 37 17.47 -5.07 -9.59
N LEU A 38 17.20 -6.38 -9.55
CA LEU A 38 18.22 -7.39 -9.79
C LEU A 38 18.67 -7.40 -11.25
N THR A 39 17.72 -7.23 -12.18
CA THR A 39 18.01 -7.09 -13.61
C THR A 39 18.94 -5.90 -13.86
N TYR A 40 18.68 -4.76 -13.23
CA TYR A 40 19.56 -3.58 -13.30
C TYR A 40 20.96 -3.86 -12.76
N GLU A 41 21.07 -4.53 -11.61
CA GLU A 41 22.36 -4.91 -11.01
C GLU A 41 23.15 -5.88 -11.92
N VAL A 42 22.48 -6.85 -12.53
CA VAL A 42 23.09 -7.83 -13.44
C VAL A 42 23.62 -7.13 -14.70
N VAL A 43 22.82 -6.27 -15.34
CA VAL A 43 23.23 -5.50 -16.52
C VAL A 43 24.45 -4.62 -16.19
N ASN A 44 24.35 -3.81 -15.13
CA ASN A 44 25.42 -2.92 -14.73
C ASN A 44 26.71 -3.67 -14.39
N LEU A 45 26.63 -4.83 -13.74
CA LEU A 45 27.82 -5.63 -13.44
C LEU A 45 28.41 -6.25 -14.71
N CYS A 46 27.57 -6.78 -15.60
CA CYS A 46 28.01 -7.32 -16.90
C CYS A 46 28.69 -6.26 -17.77
N ASP A 47 28.24 -5.01 -17.75
CA ASP A 47 28.86 -3.91 -18.50
C ASP A 47 30.24 -3.53 -17.95
N ASN A 48 30.44 -3.67 -16.64
CA ASN A 48 31.69 -3.34 -15.96
C ASN A 48 32.70 -4.51 -15.87
N LEU A 49 32.33 -5.70 -16.33
CA LEU A 49 33.24 -6.86 -16.33
C LEU A 49 34.17 -6.84 -17.56
N PRO A 50 35.49 -7.05 -17.38
CA PRO A 50 36.50 -6.77 -18.40
C PRO A 50 36.59 -7.79 -19.53
N THR A 51 35.99 -8.98 -19.38
CA THR A 51 36.06 -10.05 -20.40
C THR A 51 34.74 -10.81 -20.53
N ASN A 52 34.45 -11.32 -21.72
CA ASN A 52 33.26 -12.14 -22.00
C ASN A 52 33.23 -13.42 -21.13
N ILE A 53 34.39 -14.03 -20.89
CA ILE A 53 34.55 -15.17 -19.98
C ILE A 53 34.12 -14.81 -18.55
N ALA A 54 34.46 -13.61 -18.06
CA ALA A 54 34.04 -13.17 -16.73
C ALA A 54 32.53 -12.95 -16.64
N LYS A 55 31.91 -12.41 -17.71
CA LYS A 55 30.45 -12.25 -17.80
C LYS A 55 29.74 -13.61 -17.76
N LEU A 56 30.20 -14.58 -18.55
CA LEU A 56 29.66 -15.94 -18.58
C LEU A 56 29.78 -16.63 -17.21
N LYS A 57 30.93 -16.51 -16.54
CA LYS A 57 31.15 -17.06 -15.21
C LYS A 57 30.24 -16.44 -14.15
N TYR A 58 30.01 -15.13 -14.23
CA TYR A 58 29.08 -14.42 -13.34
C TYR A 58 27.64 -14.90 -13.54
N LEU A 59 27.17 -14.97 -14.80
CA LEU A 59 25.82 -15.43 -15.14
C LEU A 59 25.58 -16.89 -14.71
N ARG A 60 26.55 -17.79 -14.93
CA ARG A 60 26.48 -19.17 -14.43
C ARG A 60 26.54 -19.25 -12.90
N GLY A 61 27.30 -18.37 -12.25
CA GLY A 61 27.30 -18.23 -10.79
C GLY A 61 25.94 -17.82 -10.24
N LEU A 62 25.27 -16.90 -10.93
CA LEU A 62 23.91 -16.46 -10.62
C LEU A 62 22.90 -17.60 -10.78
N LEU A 63 22.97 -18.34 -11.89
CA LEU A 63 22.17 -19.53 -12.16
C LEU A 63 22.41 -20.65 -11.14
N LYS A 64 23.67 -20.89 -10.76
CA LYS A 64 24.02 -21.89 -9.75
C LYS A 64 23.47 -21.50 -8.38
N LYS A 65 23.49 -20.20 -8.04
CA LYS A 65 22.86 -19.67 -6.82
C LYS A 65 21.35 -19.90 -6.86
N PHE A 66 20.71 -19.63 -7.99
CA PHE A 66 19.29 -19.91 -8.23
C PHE A 66 18.94 -21.40 -8.11
N LYS A 67 19.72 -22.29 -8.74
CA LYS A 67 19.51 -23.76 -8.67
C LYS A 67 19.87 -24.37 -7.30
N SER A 68 20.72 -23.69 -6.53
CA SER A 68 21.07 -24.07 -5.14
C SER A 68 20.12 -23.51 -4.09
N GLU A 69 19.27 -22.56 -4.44
CA GLU A 69 18.08 -22.29 -3.64
C GLU A 69 17.19 -23.52 -3.79
N PRO A 70 16.91 -24.27 -2.71
CA PRO A 70 16.04 -25.42 -2.84
C PRO A 70 14.70 -24.95 -3.39
N GLU A 71 14.16 -25.66 -4.40
CA GLU A 71 12.74 -25.70 -4.68
C GLU A 71 12.04 -26.19 -3.41
N ARG A 72 11.84 -25.26 -2.49
CA ARG A 72 11.04 -25.47 -1.30
C ARG A 72 9.60 -25.42 -1.76
N SER A 73 9.09 -26.59 -2.13
CA SER A 73 7.73 -27.03 -1.81
C SER A 73 7.52 -27.11 -0.28
N THR A 74 8.01 -26.13 0.48
CA THR A 74 7.47 -25.84 1.79
C THR A 74 6.24 -25.00 1.51
N LYS A 75 5.04 -25.47 1.89
CA LYS A 75 3.92 -24.59 2.20
C LYS A 75 4.52 -23.41 2.97
N LYS A 76 4.67 -22.24 2.34
CA LYS A 76 5.18 -21.06 3.03
C LYS A 76 4.20 -20.83 4.16
N LYS A 77 4.66 -20.98 5.40
CA LYS A 77 3.86 -20.61 6.57
C LYS A 77 3.52 -19.14 6.35
N GLY A 78 2.23 -18.86 6.09
CA GLY A 78 1.75 -17.50 5.86
C GLY A 78 2.11 -16.59 7.04
N ASP A 79 1.96 -15.29 6.85
CA ASP A 79 2.13 -14.31 7.91
C ASP A 79 1.21 -14.69 9.09
N PRO A 80 1.78 -15.06 10.26
CA PRO A 80 1.00 -15.55 11.39
C PRO A 80 0.05 -14.49 11.94
N SER A 81 0.29 -13.21 11.68
CA SER A 81 -0.59 -12.12 12.14
C SER A 81 -1.99 -12.16 11.50
N PHE A 82 -2.17 -12.88 10.38
CA PHE A 82 -3.52 -13.15 9.85
C PHE A 82 -4.28 -14.17 10.69
N GLY A 83 -3.59 -15.12 11.32
CA GLY A 83 -4.21 -16.04 12.29
C GLY A 83 -4.68 -15.31 13.55
N ASP A 84 -3.89 -14.33 14.02
CA ASP A 84 -4.24 -13.50 15.18
C ASP A 84 -5.54 -12.70 14.99
N ILE A 85 -5.97 -12.45 13.74
CA ILE A 85 -7.25 -11.78 13.44
C ILE A 85 -8.43 -12.57 14.01
N LEU A 86 -8.38 -13.91 13.98
CA LEU A 86 -9.46 -14.74 14.52
C LEU A 86 -9.62 -14.57 16.03
N GLU A 87 -8.51 -14.35 16.76
CA GLU A 87 -8.55 -14.06 18.19
C GLU A 87 -9.09 -12.65 18.49
N VAL A 88 -8.76 -11.68 17.63
CA VAL A 88 -9.32 -10.33 17.67
C VAL A 88 -10.84 -10.40 17.50
N VAL A 89 -11.32 -11.09 16.45
CA VAL A 89 -12.75 -11.29 16.17
C VAL A 89 -13.45 -11.97 17.34
N THR A 90 -12.90 -13.07 17.87
CA THR A 90 -13.46 -13.80 19.01
C THR A 90 -13.62 -12.90 20.24
N SER A 91 -12.66 -12.01 20.47
CA SER A 91 -12.70 -11.08 21.59
C SER A 91 -13.73 -9.96 21.39
N LEU A 92 -13.86 -9.44 20.16
CA LEU A 92 -14.86 -8.43 19.83
C LEU A 92 -16.28 -8.97 19.99
N LYS A 93 -16.55 -10.19 19.49
CA LYS A 93 -17.84 -10.87 19.66
C LYS A 93 -18.22 -11.03 21.13
N ARG A 94 -17.26 -11.46 21.97
CA ARG A 94 -17.48 -11.61 23.41
C ARG A 94 -17.82 -10.28 24.10
N ASN A 95 -17.13 -9.20 23.74
CA ASN A 95 -17.38 -7.89 24.33
C ASN A 95 -18.76 -7.34 23.93
N ALA A 96 -19.20 -7.56 22.69
CA ALA A 96 -20.52 -7.16 22.22
C ALA A 96 -21.65 -7.87 22.99
N THR A 97 -21.46 -9.14 23.39
CA THR A 97 -22.45 -9.87 24.20
C THR A 97 -22.51 -9.43 25.67
N SER A 98 -21.47 -8.75 26.18
CA SER A 98 -21.33 -8.43 27.61
C SER A 98 -21.84 -7.02 28.00
N ASN A 99 -21.94 -6.08 27.06
CA ASN A 99 -22.28 -4.67 27.34
C ASN A 99 -23.38 -4.13 26.40
N PRO A 100 -24.68 -4.25 26.74
CA PRO A 100 -25.77 -3.66 25.95
C PRO A 100 -26.04 -2.19 26.27
N GLY A 101 -25.39 -1.58 27.27
CA GLY A 101 -25.63 -0.18 27.60
C GLY A 101 -24.74 0.38 28.71
N SER A 102 -23.88 1.33 28.36
CA SER A 102 -23.44 2.38 29.29
C SER A 102 -23.04 3.63 28.51
N SER A 103 -23.50 4.76 29.04
CA SER A 103 -23.38 6.13 28.55
C SER A 103 -21.94 6.63 28.46
N THR A 104 -21.69 7.42 27.42
CA THR A 104 -20.41 7.91 26.89
C THR A 104 -19.77 9.05 27.69
N ASP A 105 -18.55 8.81 28.19
CA ASP A 105 -17.53 9.84 28.36
C ASP A 105 -16.70 9.96 27.07
N ALA A 106 -16.23 11.17 26.71
CA ALA A 106 -15.43 11.41 25.50
C ALA A 106 -14.10 10.62 25.47
N GLN A 107 -13.57 10.21 26.62
CA GLN A 107 -12.40 9.31 26.68
C GLN A 107 -12.75 7.84 26.41
N GLU A 108 -14.00 7.44 26.64
CA GLU A 108 -14.48 6.07 26.41
C GLU A 108 -14.89 5.87 24.94
N SER A 109 -15.39 6.92 24.27
CA SER A 109 -15.64 6.90 22.82
C SER A 109 -14.36 6.72 21.99
N ASP A 110 -13.25 7.36 22.39
CA ASP A 110 -11.95 7.20 21.71
C ASP A 110 -11.43 5.75 21.75
N LEU A 111 -11.74 5.01 22.83
CA LEU A 111 -11.34 3.61 22.99
C LEU A 111 -12.21 2.65 22.17
N GLN A 112 -13.48 2.99 21.90
CA GLN A 112 -14.35 2.19 21.02
C GLN A 112 -13.84 2.16 19.57
N ASP A 113 -13.11 3.20 19.17
CA ASP A 113 -12.53 3.31 17.84
C ASP A 113 -11.12 2.72 17.73
N ILE A 114 -10.68 1.91 18.69
CA ILE A 114 -9.38 1.21 18.64
C ILE A 114 -9.57 -0.30 18.64
N ILE A 115 -9.21 -0.95 17.53
CA ILE A 115 -9.08 -2.41 17.47
C ILE A 115 -7.65 -2.80 17.84
N ARG A 116 -7.47 -3.58 18.89
CA ARG A 116 -6.14 -4.05 19.36
C ARG A 116 -5.86 -5.48 18.92
N GLY A 117 -4.66 -5.71 18.41
CA GLY A 117 -4.12 -7.05 18.21
C GLY A 117 -3.95 -7.79 19.54
N LYS A 118 -4.01 -9.12 19.50
CA LYS A 118 -3.83 -9.96 20.69
C LYS A 118 -2.38 -10.40 20.90
N ASN A 119 -1.71 -10.81 19.83
CA ASN A 119 -0.36 -11.39 19.89
C ASN A 119 0.72 -10.51 19.25
N GLY A 120 0.46 -9.20 19.16
CA GLY A 120 1.41 -8.22 18.63
C GLY A 120 0.81 -7.35 17.54
N ASN A 121 1.53 -7.23 16.43
CA ASN A 121 1.14 -6.38 15.32
C ASN A 121 -0.02 -6.99 14.53
N LEU A 122 -1.00 -6.15 14.19
CA LEU A 122 -2.05 -6.53 13.25
C LEU A 122 -1.47 -6.70 11.85
N ALA A 123 -2.03 -7.65 11.10
CA ALA A 123 -1.63 -7.99 9.76
C ALA A 123 -1.57 -6.76 8.84
N VAL A 124 -0.57 -6.72 7.95
CA VAL A 124 -0.35 -5.69 6.91
C VAL A 124 -0.02 -4.27 7.44
N ILE A 125 -0.61 -3.83 8.54
CA ILE A 125 -0.42 -2.46 9.06
C ILE A 125 0.90 -2.31 9.84
N GLY A 126 1.34 -3.39 10.50
CA GLY A 126 2.62 -3.43 11.22
C GLY A 126 2.63 -2.63 12.54
N GLU A 127 1.45 -2.36 13.10
CA GLU A 127 1.24 -1.74 14.41
C GLU A 127 0.31 -2.65 15.23
N SER A 128 0.38 -2.58 16.56
CA SER A 128 -0.41 -3.44 17.47
C SER A 128 -1.88 -3.04 17.61
N ALA A 129 -2.29 -1.95 16.96
CA ALA A 129 -3.66 -1.46 16.99
C ALA A 129 -4.02 -0.75 15.68
N LEU A 130 -5.32 -0.71 15.42
CA LEU A 130 -5.95 -0.05 14.29
C LEU A 130 -6.93 1.00 14.83
N TYR A 131 -6.75 2.25 14.42
CA TYR A 131 -7.72 3.31 14.64
C TYR A 131 -8.83 3.24 13.59
N VAL A 132 -10.07 3.13 14.05
CA VAL A 132 -11.29 3.02 13.25
C VAL A 132 -11.89 4.41 13.10
N ARG A 133 -11.50 5.08 12.02
CA ARG A 133 -12.01 6.42 11.72
C ARG A 133 -13.41 6.39 11.13
N ARG A 134 -14.12 7.52 11.17
CA ARG A 134 -15.48 7.67 10.61
C ARG A 134 -15.58 7.20 9.16
N ALA A 135 -14.63 7.61 8.31
CA ALA A 135 -14.59 7.20 6.91
C ALA A 135 -14.56 5.67 6.71
N TYR A 136 -14.01 4.89 7.66
CA TYR A 136 -14.05 3.43 7.54
C TYR A 136 -15.45 2.88 7.79
N LYS A 137 -16.17 3.47 8.75
CA LYS A 137 -17.56 3.09 9.05
C LYS A 137 -18.48 3.45 7.88
N ASP A 138 -18.33 4.65 7.33
CA ASP A 138 -19.10 5.11 6.17
C ASP A 138 -18.85 4.22 4.95
N LEU A 139 -17.57 3.99 4.60
CA LEU A 139 -17.21 3.13 3.47
C LEU A 139 -17.62 1.66 3.69
N TYR A 140 -17.63 1.17 4.93
CA TYR A 140 -18.11 -0.17 5.24
C TYR A 140 -19.59 -0.32 4.90
N LEU A 141 -20.42 0.66 5.26
CA LEU A 141 -21.85 0.66 4.91
C LEU A 141 -22.03 0.66 3.39
N LEU A 142 -21.32 1.54 2.67
CA LEU A 142 -21.38 1.62 1.20
C LEU A 142 -20.99 0.29 0.54
N VAL A 143 -19.86 -0.32 0.93
CA VAL A 143 -19.40 -1.56 0.27
C VAL A 143 -20.14 -2.80 0.69
N THR A 144 -20.99 -2.75 1.72
CA THR A 144 -21.81 -3.90 2.19
C THR A 144 -23.28 -3.79 1.81
N ASP A 145 -23.75 -2.60 1.43
CA ASP A 145 -25.10 -2.39 0.91
C ASP A 145 -25.37 -3.30 -0.30
N PRO A 146 -26.54 -3.92 -0.44
CA PRO A 146 -26.81 -4.80 -1.58
C PRO A 146 -26.72 -4.04 -2.91
N ASP A 147 -25.77 -4.44 -3.75
CA ASP A 147 -25.51 -3.80 -5.05
C ASP A 147 -25.49 -4.87 -6.17
N PRO A 148 -26.16 -4.65 -7.31
CA PRO A 148 -26.02 -5.50 -8.50
C PRO A 148 -24.56 -5.66 -8.97
N ASP A 149 -23.77 -4.59 -8.87
CA ASP A 149 -22.34 -4.54 -9.19
C ASP A 149 -21.51 -4.76 -7.93
N SER A 150 -21.23 -6.03 -7.65
CA SER A 150 -20.50 -6.46 -6.44
C SER A 150 -18.99 -6.15 -6.44
N LYS A 151 -18.52 -5.18 -7.23
CA LYS A 151 -17.11 -4.82 -7.38
C LYS A 151 -16.91 -3.37 -6.97
N PHE A 152 -15.98 -3.13 -6.06
CA PHE A 152 -15.76 -1.83 -5.43
C PHE A 152 -14.30 -1.43 -5.51
N ILE A 153 -14.04 -0.15 -5.79
CA ILE A 153 -12.71 0.44 -5.73
C ILE A 153 -12.68 1.51 -4.65
N ILE A 154 -11.83 1.32 -3.64
CA ILE A 154 -11.50 2.33 -2.65
C ILE A 154 -10.17 2.98 -3.03
N THR A 155 -10.22 4.26 -3.35
CA THR A 155 -9.04 5.05 -3.76
C THR A 155 -8.82 6.29 -2.91
N GLY A 156 -7.87 7.14 -3.29
CA GLY A 156 -7.45 8.34 -2.55
C GLY A 156 -5.95 8.40 -2.31
N THR A 157 -5.50 9.49 -1.67
CA THR A 157 -4.07 9.81 -1.47
C THR A 157 -3.24 8.65 -0.90
N SER A 158 -1.99 8.49 -1.35
CA SER A 158 -1.13 7.40 -0.88
C SER A 158 -0.79 7.56 0.60
N GLY A 159 -1.19 6.60 1.43
CA GLY A 159 -0.90 6.62 2.87
C GLY A 159 -2.06 7.05 3.77
N VAL A 160 -3.24 7.35 3.22
CA VAL A 160 -4.44 7.74 4.00
C VAL A 160 -5.15 6.59 4.72
N GLY A 161 -4.72 5.33 4.54
CA GLY A 161 -5.27 4.20 5.31
C GLY A 161 -6.14 3.20 4.55
N LYS A 162 -6.13 3.18 3.21
CA LYS A 162 -6.91 2.20 2.41
C LYS A 162 -6.65 0.73 2.77
N THR A 163 -5.39 0.35 2.97
CA THR A 163 -5.02 -0.99 3.44
C THR A 163 -5.59 -1.27 4.84
N CYS A 164 -5.60 -0.27 5.73
CA CYS A 164 -6.20 -0.39 7.06
C CYS A 164 -7.72 -0.58 6.98
N PHE A 165 -8.39 0.05 6.00
CA PHE A 165 -9.81 -0.17 5.73
C PHE A 165 -10.10 -1.61 5.29
N LEU A 166 -9.28 -2.23 4.43
CA LEU A 166 -9.48 -3.65 4.09
C LEU A 166 -9.38 -4.57 5.31
N LEU A 167 -8.45 -4.27 6.22
CA LEU A 167 -8.34 -5.01 7.49
C LEU A 167 -9.58 -4.77 8.38
N TYR A 168 -10.06 -3.54 8.46
CA TYR A 168 -11.30 -3.23 9.17
C TYR A 168 -12.49 -3.99 8.59
N LEU A 169 -12.66 -3.97 7.26
CA LEU A 169 -13.71 -4.68 6.54
C LEU A 169 -13.64 -6.19 6.80
N LEU A 170 -12.45 -6.80 6.69
CA LEU A 170 -12.21 -8.21 7.04
C LEU A 170 -12.71 -8.53 8.45
N ILE A 171 -12.32 -7.72 9.44
CA ILE A 171 -12.71 -7.93 10.85
C ILE A 171 -14.22 -7.81 11.03
N GLN A 172 -14.86 -6.80 10.43
CA GLN A 172 -16.31 -6.59 10.54
C GLN A 172 -17.10 -7.72 9.89
N LEU A 173 -16.69 -8.19 8.70
CA LEU A 173 -17.35 -9.30 8.01
C LEU A 173 -17.29 -10.58 8.86
N LEU A 174 -16.11 -10.91 9.42
CA LEU A 174 -15.96 -12.05 10.33
C LEU A 174 -16.74 -11.88 11.64
N CYS A 175 -16.94 -10.64 12.10
CA CYS A 175 -17.77 -10.36 13.28
C CYS A 175 -19.25 -10.60 13.03
N ASN A 176 -19.73 -10.33 11.81
CA ASN A 176 -21.16 -10.30 11.49
C ASN A 176 -21.69 -11.62 10.93
N ASP A 177 -20.83 -12.49 10.38
CA ASP A 177 -21.23 -13.79 9.84
C ASP A 177 -20.18 -14.87 10.17
N ASP A 178 -20.59 -15.91 10.91
CA ASP A 178 -19.75 -17.05 11.28
C ASP A 178 -19.41 -17.97 10.10
N ASN A 179 -20.16 -17.87 8.99
CA ASN A 179 -20.02 -18.73 7.82
C ASN A 179 -19.46 -17.99 6.60
N VAL A 180 -19.00 -16.74 6.78
CA VAL A 180 -18.45 -15.94 5.68
C VAL A 180 -17.15 -16.55 5.15
N THR A 181 -17.03 -16.59 3.82
CA THR A 181 -15.78 -16.88 3.13
C THR A 181 -15.14 -15.56 2.69
N ILE A 182 -13.90 -15.31 3.09
CA ILE A 182 -13.18 -14.08 2.75
C ILE A 182 -11.76 -14.42 2.30
N ILE A 183 -11.41 -14.05 1.08
CA ILE A 183 -10.05 -14.15 0.55
C ILE A 183 -9.41 -12.77 0.66
N PHE A 184 -8.32 -12.67 1.41
CA PHE A 184 -7.48 -11.48 1.48
C PHE A 184 -6.21 -11.68 0.65
N GLN A 185 -6.02 -10.82 -0.36
CA GLN A 185 -4.80 -10.74 -1.15
C GLN A 185 -4.00 -9.47 -0.75
N PRO A 186 -2.90 -9.63 -0.01
CA PRO A 186 -2.06 -8.50 0.36
C PRO A 186 -1.22 -8.00 -0.81
N ARG A 187 -0.67 -6.79 -0.65
CA ARG A 187 0.11 -6.10 -1.67
C ARG A 187 1.36 -6.84 -2.15
N ASP A 188 2.02 -7.60 -1.28
CA ASP A 188 3.17 -8.44 -1.65
C ASP A 188 2.74 -9.72 -2.38
N GLY A 189 1.50 -10.16 -2.15
CA GLY A 189 0.66 -11.08 -2.92
C GLY A 189 1.37 -12.28 -3.53
N LYS A 190 2.20 -12.94 -2.71
CA LYS A 190 2.66 -14.31 -2.97
C LYS A 190 1.81 -15.34 -2.23
N THR A 191 1.15 -14.92 -1.15
CA THR A 191 0.29 -15.75 -0.32
C THR A 191 -1.02 -14.99 -0.10
N CYS A 192 -2.14 -15.63 -0.42
CA CYS A 192 -3.49 -15.19 -0.07
C CYS A 192 -3.95 -15.93 1.18
N TYR A 193 -4.87 -15.30 1.90
CA TYR A 193 -5.40 -15.78 3.18
C TYR A 193 -6.90 -15.95 3.04
N CYS A 194 -7.38 -17.19 3.05
CA CYS A 194 -8.79 -17.51 2.91
C CYS A 194 -9.37 -17.86 4.29
N PHE A 195 -10.24 -17.01 4.79
CA PHE A 195 -11.00 -17.22 6.00
C PHE A 195 -12.30 -17.93 5.64
N LYS A 196 -12.58 -19.07 6.30
CA LYS A 196 -13.83 -19.84 6.19
C LYS A 196 -14.40 -19.98 7.60
N GLY A 197 -15.16 -18.98 8.03
CA GLY A 197 -15.56 -18.83 9.43
C GLY A 197 -14.36 -18.73 10.38
N SER A 198 -14.21 -19.70 11.28
CA SER A 198 -13.09 -19.76 12.24
C SER A 198 -11.81 -20.41 11.69
N ASN A 199 -11.80 -20.85 10.43
CA ASN A 199 -10.66 -21.51 9.81
C ASN A 199 -9.89 -20.54 8.91
N LEU A 200 -8.57 -20.68 8.87
CA LEU A 200 -7.69 -19.92 7.99
C LEU A 200 -6.88 -20.86 7.11
N GLU A 201 -7.06 -20.73 5.80
CA GLU A 201 -6.29 -21.39 4.76
C GLU A 201 -5.33 -20.39 4.10
N THR A 202 -4.17 -20.86 3.66
CA THR A 202 -3.17 -20.03 2.97
C THR A 202 -2.72 -20.71 1.68
N GLY A 203 -2.66 -19.95 0.59
CA GLY A 203 -2.34 -20.48 -0.74
C GLY A 203 -1.98 -19.38 -1.73
N LYS A 204 -1.68 -19.77 -2.97
CA LYS A 204 -1.70 -18.85 -4.11
C LYS A 204 -3.14 -18.48 -4.45
N ILE A 205 -3.34 -17.46 -5.26
CA ILE A 205 -4.68 -17.04 -5.67
C ILE A 205 -5.43 -18.14 -6.43
N ASP A 206 -4.71 -18.89 -7.28
CA ASP A 206 -5.27 -19.98 -8.08
C ASP A 206 -5.79 -21.15 -7.22
N ASP A 207 -5.23 -21.34 -6.02
CA ASP A 207 -5.66 -22.35 -5.05
C ASP A 207 -7.08 -22.08 -4.53
N PHE A 208 -7.60 -20.86 -4.71
CA PHE A 208 -8.93 -20.42 -4.26
C PHE A 208 -9.87 -20.10 -5.43
N SER A 209 -9.61 -20.65 -6.62
CA SER A 209 -10.41 -20.39 -7.82
C SER A 209 -11.90 -20.67 -7.62
N ASP A 210 -12.27 -21.82 -7.05
CA ASP A 210 -13.68 -22.15 -6.77
C ASP A 210 -14.35 -21.12 -5.85
N ASP A 211 -13.65 -20.67 -4.82
CA ASP A 211 -14.13 -19.65 -3.87
C ASP A 211 -14.27 -18.27 -4.57
N LEU A 212 -13.41 -17.94 -5.54
CA LEU A 212 -13.47 -16.71 -6.33
C LEU A 212 -14.63 -16.68 -7.34
N TYR A 213 -15.16 -17.83 -7.76
CA TYR A 213 -16.35 -17.95 -8.61
C TYR A 213 -17.63 -18.19 -7.79
N SER A 214 -17.68 -17.65 -6.57
CA SER A 214 -18.86 -17.67 -5.71
C SER A 214 -19.25 -16.26 -5.29
N PRO A 215 -20.48 -15.78 -5.57
CA PRO A 215 -20.94 -14.46 -5.15
C PRO A 215 -21.13 -14.34 -3.62
N LYS A 216 -21.05 -15.45 -2.88
CA LYS A 216 -21.07 -15.46 -1.40
C LYS A 216 -19.71 -15.16 -0.77
N THR A 217 -18.64 -15.23 -1.57
CA THR A 217 -17.28 -14.99 -1.12
C THR A 217 -16.95 -13.51 -1.22
N TRP A 218 -16.23 -12.99 -0.22
CA TRP A 218 -15.60 -11.67 -0.30
C TRP A 218 -14.15 -11.80 -0.78
N TYR A 219 -13.73 -10.94 -1.70
CA TYR A 219 -12.36 -10.86 -2.18
C TYR A 219 -11.78 -9.47 -1.91
N LEU A 220 -10.85 -9.39 -0.97
CA LEU A 220 -10.24 -8.15 -0.51
C LEU A 220 -8.83 -8.02 -1.08
N VAL A 221 -8.58 -6.99 -1.89
CA VAL A 221 -7.35 -6.87 -2.67
C VAL A 221 -6.61 -5.57 -2.37
N ASP A 222 -5.39 -5.67 -1.82
CA ASP A 222 -4.54 -4.50 -1.56
C ASP A 222 -3.58 -4.24 -2.73
N SER A 223 -3.81 -3.14 -3.44
CA SER A 223 -2.89 -2.56 -4.42
C SER A 223 -2.44 -3.51 -5.55
N LYS A 224 -3.22 -4.56 -5.84
CA LYS A 224 -3.05 -5.51 -6.96
C LYS A 224 -4.28 -5.64 -7.85
N GLN A 225 -4.06 -5.98 -9.12
CA GLN A 225 -5.16 -6.21 -10.06
C GLN A 225 -5.89 -7.47 -9.59
N PRO A 226 -7.21 -7.42 -9.39
CA PRO A 226 -7.98 -8.60 -9.03
C PRO A 226 -7.89 -9.68 -10.12
N SER A 227 -7.71 -10.93 -9.70
CA SER A 227 -7.70 -12.11 -10.58
C SER A 227 -9.13 -12.59 -10.89
N ILE A 228 -10.02 -11.66 -11.26
CA ILE A 228 -11.42 -11.95 -11.59
C ILE A 228 -11.87 -11.08 -12.75
N ASP A 229 -12.89 -11.56 -13.47
CA ASP A 229 -13.58 -10.77 -14.49
C ASP A 229 -14.48 -9.71 -13.80
N PRO A 230 -14.26 -8.40 -14.06
CA PRO A 230 -15.09 -7.34 -13.48
C PRO A 230 -16.57 -7.45 -13.88
N LYS A 231 -16.91 -8.10 -15.00
CA LYS A 231 -18.29 -8.21 -15.53
C LYS A 231 -19.01 -9.48 -15.08
N SER A 232 -18.32 -10.38 -14.40
CA SER A 232 -18.90 -11.66 -14.01
C SER A 232 -19.75 -11.51 -12.75
N SER A 233 -21.08 -11.67 -12.89
CA SER A 233 -22.02 -11.71 -11.78
C SER A 233 -21.86 -12.96 -10.88
N ASN A 234 -21.18 -13.98 -11.37
CA ASN A 234 -20.93 -15.23 -10.64
C ASN A 234 -19.64 -15.17 -9.82
N SER A 235 -18.90 -14.05 -9.85
CA SER A 235 -17.63 -13.90 -9.13
C SER A 235 -17.80 -13.30 -7.73
N ALA A 236 -16.82 -13.54 -6.86
CA ALA A 236 -16.74 -13.04 -5.50
C ALA A 236 -16.95 -11.53 -5.39
N ARG A 237 -17.69 -11.09 -4.37
CA ARG A 237 -17.86 -9.67 -4.06
C ARG A 237 -16.49 -9.07 -3.73
N THR A 238 -16.02 -8.13 -4.53
CA THR A 238 -14.61 -7.72 -4.53
C THR A 238 -14.44 -6.27 -4.11
N VAL A 239 -13.54 -6.03 -3.16
CA VAL A 239 -13.16 -4.69 -2.73
C VAL A 239 -11.67 -4.49 -2.94
N VAL A 240 -11.32 -3.55 -3.81
CA VAL A 240 -9.95 -3.20 -4.15
C VAL A 240 -9.54 -1.92 -3.46
N ALA A 241 -8.52 -1.97 -2.61
CA ALA A 241 -7.87 -0.77 -2.11
C ALA A 241 -6.68 -0.43 -3.00
N ALA A 242 -6.76 0.67 -3.76
CA ALA A 242 -5.70 1.06 -4.67
C ALA A 242 -5.44 2.57 -4.64
N SER A 243 -4.18 2.98 -4.70
CA SER A 243 -3.86 4.41 -4.92
C SER A 243 -4.15 4.82 -6.38
N PRO A 244 -4.37 6.11 -6.67
CA PRO A 244 -4.50 6.59 -8.05
C PRO A 244 -3.35 6.07 -8.95
N ASN A 245 -2.12 6.07 -8.44
CA ASN A 245 -0.94 5.56 -9.15
C ASN A 245 -1.06 4.07 -9.51
N SER A 246 -1.67 3.27 -8.65
CA SER A 246 -1.86 1.84 -8.85
C SER A 246 -2.94 1.56 -9.89
N LEU A 247 -4.03 2.34 -9.87
CA LEU A 247 -5.14 2.23 -10.81
C LEU A 247 -4.74 2.63 -12.24
N ASN A 248 -3.78 3.53 -12.36
CA ASN A 248 -3.28 4.03 -13.62
C ASN A 248 -2.29 3.08 -14.32
N ASN A 249 -1.96 1.93 -13.71
CA ASN A 249 -1.18 0.88 -14.36
C ASN A 249 -2.03 0.20 -15.45
N SER A 250 -1.48 0.00 -16.65
CA SER A 250 -2.19 -0.61 -17.78
C SER A 250 -2.88 -1.92 -17.44
N LYS A 251 -2.28 -2.75 -16.58
CA LYS A 251 -2.87 -4.01 -16.10
C LYS A 251 -4.18 -3.77 -15.32
N PHE A 252 -4.23 -2.71 -14.53
CA PHE A 252 -5.40 -2.38 -13.69
C PHE A 252 -6.51 -1.62 -14.41
N GLN A 253 -6.18 -0.93 -15.49
CA GLN A 253 -7.12 -0.03 -16.16
C GLN A 253 -8.37 -0.74 -16.67
N ASP A 254 -8.24 -1.97 -17.14
CA ASP A 254 -9.39 -2.71 -17.68
C ASP A 254 -10.40 -3.04 -16.58
N PHE A 255 -9.92 -3.52 -15.43
CA PHE A 255 -10.78 -3.68 -14.25
C PHE A 255 -11.37 -2.35 -13.79
N ALA A 256 -10.55 -1.30 -13.73
CA ALA A 256 -10.97 0.01 -13.23
C ALA A 256 -12.02 0.72 -14.10
N LYS A 257 -12.03 0.47 -15.42
CA LYS A 257 -13.00 1.06 -16.37
C LYS A 257 -14.39 0.46 -16.23
N ASP A 258 -14.46 -0.84 -15.94
CA ASP A 258 -15.72 -1.57 -15.88
C ASP A 258 -16.38 -1.51 -14.50
N VAL A 259 -15.65 -1.07 -13.46
CA VAL A 259 -16.19 -0.93 -12.10
C VAL A 259 -16.80 0.45 -11.90
N VAL A 260 -18.11 0.46 -11.68
CA VAL A 260 -18.91 1.68 -11.42
C VAL A 260 -18.73 2.16 -9.98
N ASN A 261 -18.67 1.25 -9.01
CA ASN A 261 -18.62 1.60 -7.58
C ASN A 261 -17.21 2.01 -7.15
N ARG A 262 -16.91 3.30 -7.27
CA ARG A 262 -15.63 3.90 -6.92
C ARG A 262 -15.81 4.94 -5.81
N TYR A 263 -15.07 4.76 -4.71
CA TYR A 263 -15.12 5.65 -3.57
C TYR A 263 -13.74 6.22 -3.20
N TYR A 264 -13.70 7.49 -2.79
CA TYR A 264 -12.48 8.25 -2.49
C TYR A 264 -12.31 8.45 -0.98
N MET A 265 -11.27 7.85 -0.40
CA MET A 265 -10.97 7.99 1.02
C MET A 265 -10.34 9.36 1.32
N PRO A 266 -10.91 10.14 2.27
CA PRO A 266 -10.39 11.47 2.61
C PRO A 266 -9.05 11.40 3.34
N PRO A 267 -8.23 12.45 3.28
CA PRO A 267 -7.21 12.70 4.29
C PRO A 267 -7.80 12.72 5.71
N TRP A 268 -6.93 12.62 6.71
CA TRP A 268 -7.28 12.61 8.12
C TRP A 268 -7.41 14.04 8.64
N THR A 269 -8.42 14.25 9.46
CA THR A 269 -8.57 15.45 10.29
C THR A 269 -7.53 15.46 11.41
N ILE A 270 -7.30 16.63 12.01
CA ILE A 270 -6.35 16.75 13.10
C ILE A 270 -6.83 16.00 14.35
N GLU A 271 -8.14 15.94 14.57
CA GLU A 271 -8.76 15.19 15.68
C GLU A 271 -8.50 13.68 15.54
N GLU A 272 -8.69 13.13 14.34
CA GLU A 272 -8.38 11.71 14.06
C GLU A 272 -6.89 11.41 14.26
N LEU A 273 -6.01 12.33 13.85
CA LEU A 273 -4.55 12.18 14.04
C LEU A 273 -4.15 12.24 15.51
N LYS A 274 -4.74 13.15 16.30
CA LYS A 274 -4.54 13.24 17.75
C LYS A 274 -4.98 11.97 18.46
N ALA A 275 -6.17 11.45 18.14
CA ALA A 275 -6.65 10.20 18.71
C ALA A 275 -5.71 9.02 18.38
N CYS A 276 -5.32 8.89 17.11
CA CYS A 276 -4.41 7.84 16.67
C CYS A 276 -3.01 7.97 17.30
N GLN A 277 -2.47 9.18 17.42
CA GLN A 277 -1.21 9.46 18.11
C GLN A 277 -1.27 9.01 19.57
N LYS A 278 -2.31 9.45 20.31
CA LYS A 278 -2.50 9.18 21.73
C LYS A 278 -2.59 7.68 22.04
N HIS A 279 -3.20 6.90 21.15
CA HIS A 279 -3.49 5.49 21.41
C HIS A 279 -2.53 4.51 20.75
N ILE A 280 -1.89 4.88 19.63
CA ILE A 280 -1.09 3.99 18.79
C ILE A 280 0.35 4.49 18.64
N PHE A 281 0.54 5.77 18.31
CA PHE A 281 1.87 6.36 18.05
C PHE A 281 2.39 7.23 19.20
N LYS A 282 2.28 6.75 20.44
CA LYS A 282 2.64 7.47 21.68
C LYS A 282 4.07 7.98 21.71
N GLN A 283 4.96 7.34 20.97
CA GLN A 283 6.36 7.72 20.84
C GLN A 283 6.58 9.01 20.04
N VAL A 284 5.60 9.43 19.22
CA VAL A 284 5.65 10.69 18.46
C VAL A 284 5.10 11.80 19.37
N PRO A 285 5.90 12.82 19.76
CA PRO A 285 5.39 13.95 20.54
C PRO A 285 4.24 14.67 19.84
N GLU A 286 3.26 15.20 20.60
CA GLU A 286 2.11 15.90 20.00
C GLU A 286 2.56 17.12 19.18
N ASP A 287 3.48 17.94 19.71
CA ASP A 287 4.00 19.11 18.99
C ASP A 287 4.67 18.73 17.66
N MET A 288 5.37 17.60 17.61
CA MET A 288 5.97 17.07 16.38
C MET A 288 4.89 16.65 15.39
N MET A 289 3.83 15.99 15.87
CA MET A 289 2.70 15.58 15.05
C MET A 289 1.98 16.80 14.46
N LEU A 290 1.76 17.85 15.26
CA LEU A 290 1.17 19.11 14.81
C LEU A 290 2.03 19.80 13.76
N GLU A 291 3.34 19.92 13.99
CA GLU A 291 4.28 20.49 13.02
C GLU A 291 4.28 19.71 11.70
N MET A 292 4.27 18.38 11.77
CA MET A 292 4.18 17.52 10.59
C MET A 292 2.82 17.65 9.89
N PHE A 293 1.71 17.82 10.60
CA PHE A 293 0.40 18.06 10.01
C PHE A 293 0.36 19.39 9.26
N ASP A 294 0.88 20.46 9.86
CA ASP A 294 0.92 21.79 9.25
C ASP A 294 1.78 21.81 7.97
N ARG A 295 2.80 20.95 7.89
CA ARG A 295 3.70 20.84 6.73
C ARG A 295 3.24 19.83 5.68
N ALA A 296 2.77 18.66 6.08
CA ALA A 296 2.49 17.53 5.19
C ALA A 296 0.99 17.31 4.92
N GLY A 297 0.11 17.96 5.69
CA GLY A 297 -1.32 17.72 5.64
C GLY A 297 -1.77 16.47 6.37
N GLY A 298 -3.04 16.10 6.17
CA GLY A 298 -3.74 15.02 6.87
C GLY A 298 -3.36 13.59 6.45
N VAL A 299 -2.09 13.24 6.26
CA VAL A 299 -1.70 11.89 5.83
C VAL A 299 -0.91 11.17 6.92
N PRO A 300 -1.50 10.17 7.62
CA PRO A 300 -0.87 9.51 8.77
C PRO A 300 0.49 8.87 8.49
N ARG A 301 0.75 8.49 7.23
CA ARG A 301 2.06 8.00 6.82
C ARG A 301 3.14 9.03 7.12
N TYR A 302 2.92 10.28 6.74
CA TYR A 302 3.88 11.37 6.90
C TYR A 302 3.80 11.96 8.30
N VAL A 303 2.59 12.09 8.87
CA VAL A 303 2.39 12.74 10.18
C VAL A 303 2.76 11.85 11.37
N LEU A 304 2.54 10.52 11.28
CA LEU A 304 2.74 9.60 12.41
C LEU A 304 3.78 8.53 12.11
N ARG A 305 3.57 7.76 11.03
CA ARG A 305 4.34 6.53 10.78
C ARG A 305 5.81 6.78 10.47
N LEU A 306 6.12 7.77 9.64
CA LEU A 306 7.51 8.11 9.31
C LEU A 306 8.24 8.71 10.53
N PRO A 307 7.71 9.73 11.24
CA PRO A 307 8.31 10.22 12.48
C PRO A 307 8.56 9.10 13.48
N ALA A 308 7.56 8.24 13.74
CA ALA A 308 7.70 7.08 14.62
C ALA A 308 8.85 6.15 14.23
N ARG A 309 9.06 5.91 12.93
CA ARG A 309 10.16 5.06 12.43
C ARG A 309 11.51 5.72 12.58
N VAL A 310 11.60 7.03 12.35
CA VAL A 310 12.87 7.78 12.49
C VAL A 310 13.22 7.92 13.97
N ILE A 311 12.25 8.19 14.83
CA ILE A 311 12.40 8.22 16.30
C ILE A 311 13.00 6.93 16.84
N LYS A 312 12.50 5.76 16.40
CA LYS A 312 13.04 4.45 16.82
C LYS A 312 14.54 4.28 16.58
N LYS A 313 15.16 5.09 15.70
CA LYS A 313 16.60 5.07 15.41
C LYS A 313 17.42 6.02 16.28
N HIS A 314 16.79 6.89 17.08
CA HIS A 314 17.45 7.93 17.87
C HIS A 314 17.24 7.68 19.38
N LYS A 315 18.28 7.94 20.19
CA LYS A 315 18.28 7.64 21.63
C LYS A 315 17.68 8.74 22.52
N ASN A 316 17.64 9.99 22.06
CA ASN A 316 17.13 11.12 22.84
C ASN A 316 16.50 12.19 21.91
N ILE A 317 15.18 12.31 21.95
CA ILE A 317 14.38 13.17 21.04
C ILE A 317 14.37 14.62 21.52
N ASN A 318 14.68 14.89 22.80
CA ASN A 318 14.57 16.22 23.41
C ASN A 318 15.72 17.17 23.04
N ASN A 319 16.65 16.73 22.19
CA ASN A 319 17.68 17.60 21.62
C ASN A 319 17.12 18.24 20.33
N SER A 320 17.13 19.58 20.25
CA SER A 320 16.66 20.35 19.08
C SER A 320 17.27 19.86 17.77
N GLU A 321 18.57 19.52 17.74
CA GLU A 321 19.22 19.03 16.52
C GLU A 321 18.69 17.65 16.10
N VAL A 322 18.27 16.83 17.07
CA VAL A 322 17.65 15.53 16.80
C VAL A 322 16.20 15.72 16.33
N TRP A 323 15.48 16.69 16.89
CA TRP A 323 14.14 17.07 16.45
C TRP A 323 14.12 17.44 14.97
N ASP A 324 14.98 18.38 14.57
CA ASP A 324 15.08 18.84 13.17
C ASP A 324 15.47 17.70 12.23
N LYS A 325 16.38 16.82 12.65
CA LYS A 325 16.76 15.62 11.88
C LYS A 325 15.57 14.68 11.66
N ILE A 326 14.72 14.48 12.68
CA ILE A 326 13.54 13.63 12.57
C ILE A 326 12.54 14.23 11.59
N ILE A 327 12.24 15.53 11.73
CA ILE A 327 11.33 16.26 10.85
C ILE A 327 11.84 16.21 9.41
N ASN A 328 13.08 16.65 9.17
CA ASN A 328 13.67 16.70 7.83
C ASN A 328 13.69 15.32 7.17
N LYS A 329 14.05 14.27 7.91
CA LYS A 329 14.06 12.91 7.35
C LYS A 329 12.64 12.38 7.08
N SER A 330 11.64 12.81 7.85
CA SER A 330 10.25 12.42 7.63
C SER A 330 9.61 13.18 6.46
N MET A 331 10.08 14.39 6.18
CA MET A 331 9.62 15.28 5.11
C MET A 331 10.34 15.06 3.77
N GLU A 332 11.47 14.34 3.73
CA GLU A 332 12.32 14.13 2.54
C GLU A 332 11.53 13.87 1.25
N GLN A 333 10.57 12.93 1.26
CA GLN A 333 9.78 12.62 0.06
C GLN A 333 8.88 13.78 -0.41
N ILE A 334 8.36 14.57 0.52
CA ILE A 334 7.52 15.74 0.21
C ILE A 334 8.40 16.85 -0.34
N GLU A 335 9.55 17.10 0.27
CA GLU A 335 10.52 18.09 -0.22
C GLU A 335 11.02 17.71 -1.62
N ASP A 336 11.34 16.44 -1.86
CA ASP A 336 11.71 15.93 -3.19
C ASP A 336 10.59 16.17 -4.21
N ALA A 337 9.32 15.93 -3.84
CA ALA A 337 8.19 16.18 -4.71
C ALA A 337 7.99 17.67 -5.02
N ILE A 338 8.20 18.57 -4.06
CA ILE A 338 8.22 20.02 -4.28
C ILE A 338 9.35 20.39 -5.25
N LEU A 339 10.53 19.76 -5.12
CA LEU A 339 11.67 19.97 -6.01
C LEU A 339 11.41 19.45 -7.44
N GLU A 340 10.60 18.42 -7.60
CA GLU A 340 10.23 17.86 -8.91
C GLU A 340 9.30 18.77 -9.74
N VAL A 341 8.51 19.65 -9.12
CA VAL A 341 7.65 20.63 -9.86
C VAL A 341 8.48 21.80 -10.37
N LYS A 342 8.85 21.81 -11.66
CA LYS A 342 9.80 22.81 -12.20
C LYS A 342 9.12 23.99 -12.90
N SER A 343 7.90 23.82 -13.36
CA SER A 343 7.13 24.86 -14.07
C SER A 343 5.66 24.86 -13.66
N PHE A 344 4.92 25.89 -14.11
CA PHE A 344 3.46 25.90 -13.99
C PHE A 344 2.81 24.75 -14.76
N ASP A 345 3.37 24.32 -15.89
CA ASP A 345 2.85 23.17 -16.64
C ASP A 345 2.96 21.88 -15.81
N ASP A 346 4.10 21.63 -15.15
CA ASP A 346 4.27 20.50 -14.23
C ASP A 346 3.23 20.56 -13.10
N LEU A 347 2.96 21.76 -12.59
CA LEU A 347 1.96 21.96 -11.55
C LEU A 347 0.55 21.62 -12.06
N ILE A 348 0.16 22.11 -13.22
CA ILE A 348 -1.13 21.79 -13.84
C ILE A 348 -1.26 20.27 -14.05
N LEU A 349 -0.20 19.60 -14.50
CA LEU A 349 -0.19 18.14 -14.64
C LEU A 349 -0.41 17.39 -13.32
N CYS A 350 -0.01 17.97 -12.18
CA CYS A 350 -0.33 17.42 -10.86
C CYS A 350 -1.82 17.51 -10.51
N PHE A 351 -2.56 18.46 -11.09
CA PHE A 351 -4.02 18.63 -10.91
C PHE A 351 -4.86 17.89 -11.95
N THR A 352 -4.27 17.35 -13.03
CA THR A 352 -5.03 16.63 -14.07
C THR A 352 -5.09 15.12 -13.86
N GLY A 353 -4.53 14.61 -12.76
CA GLY A 353 -4.47 13.17 -12.49
C GLY A 353 -3.54 12.41 -13.45
N ASN A 354 -2.61 13.11 -14.12
CA ASN A 354 -1.67 12.52 -15.06
C ASN A 354 -0.84 11.41 -14.40
N THR A 355 -0.72 10.26 -15.07
CA THR A 355 -0.10 9.05 -14.53
C THR A 355 1.38 9.22 -14.21
N ASN A 356 2.10 10.05 -14.97
CA ASN A 356 3.52 10.34 -14.75
C ASN A 356 3.75 11.23 -13.53
N TYR A 357 2.74 12.02 -13.15
CA TYR A 357 2.79 12.95 -12.02
C TYR A 357 2.00 12.46 -10.81
N ALA A 358 1.31 11.32 -10.89
CA ALA A 358 0.44 10.85 -9.82
C ALA A 358 1.19 10.60 -8.49
N LYS A 359 2.47 10.21 -8.56
CA LYS A 359 3.35 10.09 -7.38
C LYS A 359 3.61 11.43 -6.72
N ILE A 360 4.00 12.45 -7.50
CA ILE A 360 4.24 13.82 -7.05
C ILE A 360 2.95 14.42 -6.52
N SER A 361 1.88 14.35 -7.33
CA SER A 361 0.54 14.83 -7.02
C SER A 361 0.08 14.33 -5.67
N SER A 362 0.19 13.02 -5.37
CA SER A 362 -0.23 12.46 -4.08
C SER A 362 0.50 12.99 -2.84
N LEU A 363 1.63 13.68 -3.01
CA LEU A 363 2.42 14.27 -1.93
C LEU A 363 2.10 15.76 -1.73
N ILE A 364 1.84 16.49 -2.82
CA ILE A 364 1.64 17.95 -2.77
C ILE A 364 0.17 18.38 -2.84
N ILE A 365 -0.69 17.52 -3.39
CA ILE A 365 -2.11 17.75 -3.59
C ILE A 365 -2.87 16.50 -3.10
N HIS A 366 -4.01 16.70 -2.48
CA HIS A 366 -4.84 15.61 -1.97
C HIS A 366 -6.20 15.61 -2.64
N GLN A 367 -6.70 14.39 -2.87
CA GLN A 367 -8.08 14.16 -3.30
C GLN A 367 -8.97 14.20 -2.06
N TRP A 368 -9.88 15.16 -2.03
CA TRP A 368 -10.88 15.30 -0.98
C TRP A 368 -12.23 14.86 -1.55
N PRO A 369 -12.87 13.86 -0.96
CA PRO A 369 -14.17 13.40 -1.43
C PRO A 369 -15.25 14.46 -1.18
N ASP A 370 -16.29 14.37 -1.97
CA ASP A 370 -17.58 14.93 -1.63
C ASP A 370 -18.25 14.12 -0.49
N PRO A 371 -19.41 14.53 0.05
CA PRO A 371 -20.08 13.78 1.10
C PRO A 371 -20.53 12.36 0.72
N SER A 372 -20.70 12.06 -0.58
CA SER A 372 -21.07 10.72 -1.05
C SER A 372 -19.87 9.77 -1.16
N TYR A 373 -18.64 10.29 -1.12
CA TYR A 373 -17.39 9.59 -1.43
C TYR A 373 -17.24 9.19 -2.90
N GLU A 374 -18.22 9.42 -3.77
CA GLU A 374 -18.19 8.99 -5.18
C GLU A 374 -17.39 9.92 -6.08
N ASP A 375 -17.32 11.20 -5.71
CA ASP A 375 -16.56 12.22 -6.44
C ASP A 375 -15.53 12.88 -5.52
N TYR A 376 -14.63 13.67 -6.11
CA TYR A 376 -13.58 14.34 -5.38
C TYR A 376 -13.17 15.66 -6.04
N TYR A 377 -12.55 16.51 -5.23
CA TYR A 377 -11.88 17.71 -5.70
C TYR A 377 -10.45 17.76 -5.14
N PHE A 378 -9.58 18.50 -5.83
CA PHE A 378 -8.20 18.67 -5.40
C PHE A 378 -8.07 19.83 -4.42
N LYS A 379 -7.25 19.62 -3.37
CA LYS A 379 -6.73 20.70 -2.51
C LYS A 379 -5.24 20.49 -2.29
N TRP A 380 -4.54 21.59 -2.05
CA TRP A 380 -3.18 21.53 -1.53
C TRP A 380 -3.12 20.67 -0.27
N ALA A 381 -2.06 19.87 -0.17
CA ALA A 381 -1.82 19.04 1.00
C ALA A 381 -1.68 19.88 2.27
N SER A 382 -1.02 21.04 2.17
CA SER A 382 -0.88 22.03 3.24
C SER A 382 -0.60 23.43 2.69
N ASN A 383 -0.75 24.45 3.54
CA ASN A 383 -0.33 25.82 3.19
C ASN A 383 1.19 25.92 3.00
N TYR A 384 1.96 25.18 3.80
CA TYR A 384 3.42 25.10 3.65
C TYR A 384 3.84 24.64 2.25
N ILE A 385 3.19 23.59 1.73
CA ILE A 385 3.48 23.05 0.40
C ILE A 385 3.09 24.06 -0.68
N TYR A 386 1.90 24.66 -0.57
CA TYR A 386 1.46 25.71 -1.48
C TYR A 386 2.48 26.86 -1.57
N GLU A 387 2.85 27.44 -0.45
CA GLU A 387 3.82 28.55 -0.41
C GLU A 387 5.20 28.13 -0.93
N SER A 388 5.64 26.92 -0.62
CA SER A 388 6.94 26.41 -1.05
C SER A 388 7.02 26.20 -2.56
N VAL A 389 5.94 25.67 -3.17
CA VAL A 389 5.83 25.53 -4.62
C VAL A 389 5.73 26.91 -5.29
N MET A 390 4.86 27.80 -4.82
CA MET A 390 4.67 29.12 -5.44
C MET A 390 5.93 29.98 -5.38
N ARG A 391 6.57 30.07 -4.21
CA ARG A 391 7.84 30.79 -4.03
C ARG A 391 8.95 30.27 -4.95
N LYS A 392 8.92 28.99 -5.27
CA LYS A 392 9.88 28.39 -6.19
C LYS A 392 9.58 28.81 -7.63
N LEU A 393 8.33 28.69 -8.07
CA LEU A 393 7.92 29.07 -9.44
C LEU A 393 8.15 30.57 -9.71
N ASP A 394 7.84 31.44 -8.75
CA ASP A 394 8.06 32.90 -8.88
C ASP A 394 9.55 33.25 -9.10
N LYS A 395 10.47 32.51 -8.48
CA LYS A 395 11.92 32.71 -8.66
C LYS A 395 12.40 32.29 -10.05
N PHE A 396 11.75 31.32 -10.68
CA PHE A 396 12.08 30.89 -12.04
C PHE A 396 11.60 31.92 -13.07
N ASP A 397 10.41 32.50 -12.88
CA ASP A 397 9.89 33.54 -13.78
C ASP A 397 10.71 34.84 -13.71
N GLY A 398 11.15 35.25 -12.51
CA GLY A 398 11.98 36.45 -12.33
C GLY A 398 13.45 36.31 -12.80
N MET A 399 13.90 35.11 -13.15
CA MET A 399 15.20 34.86 -13.80
C MET A 399 15.10 34.74 -15.33
N SER A 400 13.88 34.65 -15.86
CA SER A 400 13.55 34.50 -17.29
C SER A 400 13.17 35.82 -17.96
N SER A 401 13.01 36.88 -17.18
CA SER A 401 12.77 38.28 -17.57
C SER A 401 14.03 39.11 -17.41
#